data_AF-A0A959NIB7-F1
#
_entry.id   AF-A0A959NIB7-F1
#
_cell.length_a   1.000
_cell.length_b   1.000
_cell.length_c   1.000
_cell.angle_alpha   90.00
_cell.angle_beta   90.00
_cell.angle_gamma   90.00
#
_symmetry.space_group_name_H-M   'P 1'
#
loop_
_entity.id
_entity.type
_entity.pdbx_description
1 polymer ?
#
loop_
_entity_poly.entity_id
_entity_poly.type
_entity_poly.pdbx_seq_one_letter_code
_entity_poly.pdbx_strand_id
1 'polypeptide(L)'
;QDTSRSQQLLLQQLINHWDKPDVFVVGDADQSIYSFQDANVENIIAFEKAYKETITTIQLDKNYRSTQKLLDCAHHLIQHNNLRTVSAEMEQPLESANTALQKIAHPPFISAYANVLQEANGVVSQIESLLQDGVTAKEIAIIYRKHVQVEDVKTLLDAKHIPVDVKLKKDVLQIPMIQNLIKILTWIQVEKKNPYSGDEIL
;
A
#
# COMPACT_ATOMS: atom_id res chain seq x y z
N GLN A 1 -10.81 -5.01 0.13
CA GLN A 1 -10.27 -5.50 1.41
C GLN A 1 -10.13 -4.37 2.43
N ASP A 2 -9.64 -3.20 2.04
CA ASP A 2 -9.46 -2.06 2.94
C ASP A 2 -10.69 -1.15 3.04
N THR A 3 -11.84 -1.75 3.36
CA THR A 3 -13.10 -1.01 3.50
C THR A 3 -13.44 -0.87 4.97
N SER A 4 -13.76 0.34 5.44
CA SER A 4 -14.24 0.55 6.81
C SER A 4 -15.71 0.17 6.96
N ARG A 5 -16.17 -0.03 8.21
CA ARG A 5 -17.58 -0.34 8.48
C ARG A 5 -18.53 0.72 7.90
N SER A 6 -18.19 2.01 8.01
CA SER A 6 -19.04 3.10 7.48
C SER A 6 -19.16 3.04 5.96
N GLN A 7 -18.06 2.73 5.26
CA GLN A 7 -18.07 2.56 3.81
C GLN A 7 -18.90 1.34 3.39
N GLN A 8 -18.82 0.24 4.14
CA GLN A 8 -19.65 -0.94 3.89
C GLN A 8 -21.14 -0.65 4.10
N LEU A 9 -21.52 0.06 5.16
CA LEU A 9 -22.91 0.44 5.40
C LEU A 9 -23.46 1.36 4.30
N LEU A 10 -22.65 2.33 3.85
CA LEU A 10 -23.01 3.18 2.72
C LEU A 10 -23.23 2.35 1.45
N LEU A 11 -22.32 1.43 1.15
CA LEU A 11 -22.46 0.51 0.02
C LEU A 11 -23.75 -0.30 0.13
N GLN A 12 -24.06 -0.86 1.30
CA GLN A 12 -25.30 -1.61 1.54
C GLN A 12 -26.55 -0.75 1.29
N GLN A 13 -26.55 0.51 1.72
CA GLN A 13 -27.67 1.43 1.47
C GLN A 13 -27.84 1.78 -0.01
N LEU A 14 -26.76 1.81 -0.79
CA LEU A 14 -26.84 2.08 -2.23
C LEU A 14 -27.39 0.88 -3.02
N ILE A 15 -27.16 -0.34 -2.52
CA ILE A 15 -27.44 -1.56 -3.28
C ILE A 15 -28.70 -2.30 -2.79
N ASN A 16 -29.19 -2.02 -1.58
CA ASN A 16 -30.32 -2.73 -0.98
C ASN A 16 -31.68 -2.47 -1.65
N HIS A 17 -31.79 -1.43 -2.49
CA HIS A 17 -33.01 -1.14 -3.22
C HIS A 17 -33.30 -2.18 -4.31
N TRP A 18 -32.27 -2.84 -4.83
CA TRP A 18 -32.37 -3.76 -5.95
C TRP A 18 -32.33 -5.20 -5.45
N ASP A 19 -33.29 -6.03 -5.90
CA ASP A 19 -33.29 -7.47 -5.60
C ASP A 19 -32.03 -8.18 -6.12
N LYS A 20 -31.48 -7.65 -7.22
CA LYS A 20 -30.19 -8.05 -7.82
C LYS A 20 -29.36 -6.80 -8.13
N PRO A 21 -28.48 -6.37 -7.23
CA PRO A 21 -27.66 -5.19 -7.45
C PRO A 21 -26.49 -5.48 -8.40
N ASP A 22 -26.25 -4.58 -9.36
CA ASP A 22 -25.11 -4.65 -10.29
C ASP A 22 -23.84 -4.11 -9.62
N VAL A 23 -23.15 -4.99 -8.91
CA VAL A 23 -21.97 -4.63 -8.11
C VAL A 23 -20.78 -5.52 -8.49
N PHE A 24 -19.66 -4.87 -8.80
CA PHE A 24 -18.40 -5.54 -9.05
C PHE A 24 -17.38 -5.14 -7.98
N VAL A 25 -16.96 -6.11 -7.17
CA VAL A 25 -15.98 -5.91 -6.10
C VAL A 25 -14.70 -6.65 -6.46
N VAL A 26 -13.57 -5.95 -6.30
CA VAL A 26 -12.24 -6.55 -6.43
C VAL A 26 -11.57 -6.50 -5.08
N GLY A 27 -10.90 -7.58 -4.70
CA GLY A 27 -10.04 -7.55 -3.53
C GLY A 27 -9.18 -8.78 -3.35
N ASP A 28 -8.20 -8.61 -2.47
CA ASP A 28 -7.29 -9.62 -1.98
C ASP A 28 -7.28 -9.54 -0.45
N ALA A 29 -7.78 -10.59 0.21
CA ALA A 29 -7.88 -10.64 1.66
C ALA A 29 -6.52 -10.61 2.35
N ASP A 30 -5.49 -11.17 1.71
CA ASP A 30 -4.14 -11.28 2.26
C ASP A 30 -3.35 -9.96 2.18
N GLN A 31 -3.87 -8.97 1.46
CA GLN A 31 -3.31 -7.62 1.37
C GLN A 31 -3.98 -6.61 2.32
N SER A 32 -4.85 -7.06 3.23
CA SER A 32 -5.51 -6.19 4.21
C SER A 32 -4.53 -5.72 5.30
N ILE A 33 -3.83 -4.61 5.06
CA ILE A 33 -2.82 -4.05 5.99
C ILE A 33 -3.34 -2.88 6.83
N TYR A 34 -4.57 -2.40 6.59
CA TYR A 34 -5.15 -1.22 7.25
C TYR A 34 -6.11 -1.54 8.40
N SER A 35 -6.00 -2.72 9.04
CA SER A 35 -6.89 -3.11 10.14
C SER A 35 -6.87 -2.14 11.32
N PHE A 36 -5.77 -1.42 11.52
CA PHE A 36 -5.63 -0.36 12.52
C PHE A 36 -6.40 0.94 12.19
N GLN A 37 -7.01 1.04 10.99
CA GLN A 37 -7.88 2.15 10.55
C GLN A 37 -9.31 1.67 10.31
N ASP A 38 -9.77 0.69 11.09
CA ASP A 38 -11.10 0.09 11.01
C ASP A 38 -11.40 -0.63 9.68
N ALA A 39 -10.39 -0.89 8.84
CA ALA A 39 -10.56 -1.78 7.70
C ALA A 39 -10.77 -3.21 8.20
N ASN A 40 -11.81 -3.87 7.70
CA ASN A 40 -12.15 -5.21 8.16
C ASN A 40 -12.20 -6.19 6.99
N VAL A 41 -11.32 -7.19 6.99
CA VAL A 41 -11.32 -8.29 6.01
C VAL A 41 -12.64 -9.07 6.02
N GLU A 42 -13.34 -9.09 7.17
CA GLU A 42 -14.67 -9.65 7.31
C GLU A 42 -15.67 -8.99 6.35
N ASN A 43 -15.42 -7.78 5.85
CA ASN A 43 -16.34 -7.12 4.92
C ASN A 43 -16.42 -7.85 3.58
N ILE A 44 -15.29 -8.36 3.08
CA ILE A 44 -15.27 -9.19 1.86
C ILE A 44 -15.95 -10.54 2.14
N ILE A 45 -15.65 -11.17 3.27
CA ILE A 45 -16.21 -12.46 3.65
C ILE A 45 -17.74 -12.36 3.83
N ALA A 46 -18.19 -11.30 4.48
CA ALA A 46 -19.61 -11.01 4.69
C ALA A 46 -20.32 -10.68 3.38
N PHE A 47 -19.66 -9.98 2.46
CA PHE A 47 -20.21 -9.71 1.12
C PHE A 47 -20.40 -11.01 0.33
N GLU A 48 -19.38 -11.87 0.28
CA GLU A 48 -19.46 -13.18 -0.37
C GLU A 48 -20.58 -14.03 0.23
N LYS A 49 -20.71 -14.04 1.57
CA LYS A 49 -21.78 -14.76 2.26
C LYS A 49 -23.17 -14.17 1.97
N ALA A 50 -23.31 -12.85 1.91
CA ALA A 50 -24.59 -12.19 1.69
C ALA A 50 -25.12 -12.40 0.27
N TYR A 51 -24.23 -12.51 -0.72
CA TYR A 51 -24.59 -12.64 -2.12
C TYR A 51 -24.25 -14.02 -2.71
N LYS A 52 -23.99 -15.03 -1.86
CA LYS A 52 -23.50 -16.36 -2.28
C LYS A 52 -24.30 -17.00 -3.41
N GLU A 53 -25.61 -16.81 -3.43
CA GLU A 53 -26.53 -17.39 -4.43
C GLU A 53 -26.54 -16.64 -5.78
N THR A 54 -26.03 -15.40 -5.82
CA THR A 54 -26.09 -14.53 -7.00
C THR A 54 -24.72 -14.05 -7.48
N ILE A 55 -23.69 -14.15 -6.65
CA ILE A 55 -22.34 -13.67 -6.94
C ILE A 55 -21.62 -14.64 -7.90
N THR A 56 -20.94 -14.07 -8.88
CA THR A 56 -20.00 -14.80 -9.72
C THR A 56 -18.59 -14.51 -9.21
N THR A 57 -17.93 -15.51 -8.65
CA THR A 57 -16.55 -15.39 -8.16
C THR A 57 -15.56 -15.71 -9.28
N ILE A 58 -14.67 -14.77 -9.59
CA ILE A 58 -13.57 -14.96 -10.54
C ILE A 58 -12.26 -14.91 -9.75
N GLN A 59 -11.53 -16.01 -9.73
CA GLN A 59 -10.20 -16.08 -9.12
C GLN A 59 -9.13 -15.77 -10.18
N LEU A 60 -8.20 -14.89 -9.83
CA LEU A 60 -7.05 -14.54 -10.66
C LEU A 60 -5.79 -15.18 -10.07
N ASP A 61 -5.36 -16.29 -10.68
CA ASP A 61 -4.20 -17.09 -10.25
C ASP A 61 -2.88 -16.67 -10.92
N LYS A 62 -2.95 -15.91 -12.02
CA LYS A 62 -1.78 -15.48 -12.78
C LYS A 62 -1.20 -14.16 -12.28
N ASN A 63 0.06 -14.18 -11.86
CA ASN A 63 0.83 -13.02 -11.47
C ASN A 63 1.79 -12.57 -12.59
N TYR A 64 1.70 -11.31 -12.99
CA TYR A 64 2.53 -10.74 -14.06
C TYR A 64 3.65 -9.83 -13.54
N ARG A 65 3.74 -9.62 -12.21
CA ARG A 65 4.65 -8.67 -11.56
C ARG A 65 5.94 -9.35 -11.07
N SER A 66 5.84 -10.58 -10.59
CA SER A 66 6.89 -11.23 -9.79
C SER A 66 7.38 -12.53 -10.42
N THR A 67 8.62 -12.89 -10.12
CA THR A 67 9.20 -14.20 -10.49
C THR A 67 8.57 -15.31 -9.65
N GLN A 68 8.58 -16.55 -10.17
CA GLN A 68 8.01 -17.69 -9.43
C GLN A 68 8.68 -17.87 -8.06
N LYS A 69 10.01 -17.77 -7.99
CA LYS A 69 10.75 -17.90 -6.71
C LYS A 69 10.30 -16.91 -5.64
N LEU A 70 9.97 -15.68 -6.03
CA LEU A 70 9.47 -14.67 -5.09
C LEU A 70 8.04 -15.01 -4.64
N LEU A 71 7.19 -15.48 -5.56
CA LEU A 71 5.83 -15.93 -5.26
C LEU A 71 5.84 -17.12 -4.31
N ASP A 72 6.73 -18.09 -4.52
CA ASP A 72 6.86 -19.27 -3.66
C ASP A 72 7.27 -18.86 -2.24
N CYS A 73 8.19 -17.91 -2.07
CA CYS A 73 8.56 -17.39 -0.76
C CYS A 73 7.39 -16.64 -0.09
N ALA A 74 6.66 -15.81 -0.85
CA ALA A 74 5.50 -15.10 -0.34
C ALA A 74 4.37 -16.05 0.07
N HIS A 75 4.14 -17.11 -0.71
CA HIS A 75 3.14 -18.14 -0.44
C HIS A 75 3.48 -18.92 0.84
N HIS A 76 4.73 -19.33 1.02
CA HIS A 76 5.16 -19.96 2.27
C HIS A 76 4.95 -19.03 3.49
N LEU A 77 5.21 -17.73 3.36
CA LEU A 77 5.02 -16.78 4.45
C LEU A 77 3.53 -16.64 4.82
N ILE A 78 2.64 -16.51 3.83
CA ILE A 78 1.22 -16.25 4.07
C ILE A 78 0.47 -17.46 4.64
N GLN A 79 0.94 -18.68 4.37
CA GLN A 79 0.37 -19.91 4.95
C GLN A 79 0.41 -19.96 6.49
N HIS A 80 1.27 -19.15 7.13
CA HIS A 80 1.33 -19.05 8.58
C HIS A 80 0.22 -18.17 9.19
N ASN A 81 -0.61 -17.49 8.39
CA ASN A 81 -1.70 -16.66 8.89
C ASN A 81 -2.95 -17.48 9.22
N ASN A 82 -3.53 -17.24 10.40
CA ASN A 82 -4.71 -17.98 10.89
C ASN A 82 -6.06 -17.43 10.41
N LEU A 83 -6.12 -16.15 10.02
CA LEU A 83 -7.35 -15.46 9.59
C LEU A 83 -7.25 -15.17 8.08
N ARG A 84 -7.86 -16.03 7.26
CA ARG A 84 -7.83 -15.93 5.78
C ARG A 84 -9.19 -16.27 5.18
N THR A 85 -9.51 -15.65 4.04
CA THR A 85 -10.78 -15.89 3.30
C THR A 85 -10.79 -17.24 2.60
N VAL A 86 -9.62 -17.72 2.17
CA VAL A 86 -9.44 -19.07 1.63
C VAL A 86 -8.85 -19.93 2.74
N SER A 87 -9.43 -21.12 2.99
CA SER A 87 -8.78 -22.09 3.87
C SER A 87 -7.39 -22.43 3.33
N ALA A 88 -6.39 -22.59 4.20
CA ALA A 88 -5.01 -22.87 3.80
C ALA A 88 -4.86 -24.10 2.87
N GLU A 89 -5.89 -24.95 2.81
CA GLU A 89 -5.96 -26.17 2.00
C GLU A 89 -6.47 -25.94 0.56
N MET A 90 -7.11 -24.79 0.28
CA MET A 90 -7.76 -24.50 -1.01
C MET A 90 -7.05 -23.40 -1.82
N GLU A 91 -6.02 -22.77 -1.26
CA GLU A 91 -5.31 -21.71 -1.96
C GLU A 91 -4.36 -22.31 -3.00
N GLN A 92 -4.69 -22.11 -4.28
CA GLN A 92 -3.76 -22.37 -5.36
C GLN A 92 -2.67 -21.29 -5.33
N PRO A 93 -1.37 -21.67 -5.34
CA PRO A 93 -0.30 -20.71 -5.39
C PRO A 93 -0.39 -19.87 -6.67
N LEU A 94 -0.03 -18.59 -6.57
CA LEU A 94 0.05 -17.72 -7.74
C LEU A 94 1.14 -18.22 -8.69
N GLU A 95 0.81 -18.25 -9.98
CA GLU A 95 1.74 -18.64 -11.04
C GLU A 95 2.28 -17.42 -11.77
N SER A 96 3.61 -17.37 -11.95
CA SER A 96 4.27 -16.32 -12.72
C SER A 96 3.99 -16.51 -14.22
N ALA A 97 3.16 -15.61 -14.77
CA ALA A 97 2.76 -15.65 -16.18
C ALA A 97 3.60 -14.73 -17.09
N ASN A 98 4.54 -13.96 -16.51
CA ASN A 98 5.38 -13.05 -17.28
C ASN A 98 6.63 -13.78 -17.82
N THR A 99 6.63 -14.06 -19.13
CA THR A 99 7.71 -14.78 -19.82
C THR A 99 9.07 -14.07 -19.76
N ALA A 100 9.09 -12.73 -19.64
CA ALA A 100 10.34 -11.99 -19.50
C ALA A 100 11.00 -12.24 -18.12
N LEU A 101 10.20 -12.46 -17.08
CA LEU A 101 10.67 -12.70 -15.72
C LEU A 101 11.09 -14.16 -15.47
N GLN A 102 10.64 -15.11 -16.30
CA GLN A 102 10.96 -16.54 -16.15
C GLN A 102 12.48 -16.83 -16.22
N LYS A 103 13.24 -15.97 -16.91
CA LYS A 103 14.70 -16.09 -17.00
C LYS A 103 15.43 -15.56 -15.75
N ILE A 104 14.75 -14.78 -14.92
CA ILE A 104 15.32 -14.16 -13.72
C ILE A 104 15.17 -15.16 -12.57
N ALA A 105 16.29 -15.80 -12.22
CA ALA A 105 16.31 -16.88 -11.25
C ALA A 105 16.91 -16.47 -9.89
N HIS A 106 17.09 -15.18 -9.60
CA HIS A 106 17.64 -14.73 -8.31
C HIS A 106 16.61 -14.96 -7.19
N PRO A 107 16.87 -15.85 -6.22
CA PRO A 107 16.00 -16.01 -5.06
C PRO A 107 16.17 -14.81 -4.11
N PRO A 108 15.13 -14.45 -3.34
CA PRO A 108 15.31 -13.52 -2.23
C PRO A 108 16.32 -14.11 -1.22
N PHE A 109 17.11 -13.25 -0.61
CA PHE A 109 18.08 -13.63 0.42
C PHE A 109 17.94 -12.72 1.65
N ILE A 110 18.43 -13.21 2.78
CA ILE A 110 18.43 -12.49 4.05
C ILE A 110 19.88 -12.18 4.40
N SER A 111 20.16 -10.92 4.74
CA SER A 111 21.44 -10.48 5.28
C SER A 111 21.23 -9.98 6.70
N ALA A 112 22.04 -10.48 7.64
CA ALA A 112 22.03 -10.05 9.03
C ALA A 112 23.27 -9.20 9.32
N TYR A 113 23.07 -8.09 10.02
CA TYR A 113 24.11 -7.13 10.39
C TYR A 113 24.19 -6.98 11.90
N ALA A 114 25.35 -6.59 12.43
CA ALA A 114 25.53 -6.47 13.87
C ALA A 114 24.80 -5.25 14.47
N ASN A 115 24.54 -4.22 13.67
CA ASN A 115 23.83 -3.01 14.07
C ASN A 115 23.17 -2.29 12.87
N VAL A 116 22.31 -1.31 13.16
CA VAL A 116 21.54 -0.52 12.17
C VAL A 116 22.45 0.25 11.21
N LEU A 117 23.57 0.80 11.69
CA LEU A 117 24.49 1.55 10.84
C LEU A 117 25.19 0.64 9.82
N GLN A 118 25.56 -0.58 10.22
CA GLN A 118 26.12 -1.58 9.31
C GLN A 118 25.09 -2.06 8.29
N GLU A 119 23.83 -2.25 8.71
CA GLU A 119 22.72 -2.55 7.78
C GLU A 119 22.56 -1.44 6.75
N ALA A 120 22.52 -0.17 7.18
CA ALA A 120 22.39 0.98 6.30
C ALA A 120 23.54 1.05 5.27
N ASN A 121 24.79 0.86 5.72
CA ASN A 121 25.96 0.80 4.82
C ASN A 121 25.89 -0.39 3.86
N GLY A 122 25.43 -1.55 4.34
CA GLY A 122 25.26 -2.75 3.52
C GLY A 122 24.23 -2.56 2.42
N VAL A 123 23.07 -1.98 2.74
CA VAL A 123 22.02 -1.63 1.78
C VAL A 123 22.54 -0.63 0.74
N VAL A 124 23.20 0.45 1.18
CA VAL A 124 23.75 1.45 0.26
C VAL A 124 24.82 0.86 -0.66
N SER A 125 25.69 -0.01 -0.14
CA SER A 125 26.70 -0.68 -0.97
C SER A 125 26.07 -1.60 -2.03
N GLN A 126 24.97 -2.28 -1.71
CA GLN A 126 24.22 -3.07 -2.69
C GLN A 126 23.59 -2.19 -3.78
N ILE A 127 23.02 -1.05 -3.40
CA ILE A 127 22.47 -0.08 -4.35
C ILE A 127 23.57 0.41 -5.29
N GLU A 128 24.75 0.76 -4.76
CA GLU A 128 25.89 1.17 -5.59
C GLU A 128 26.31 0.09 -6.59
N SER A 129 26.40 -1.17 -6.15
CA SER A 129 26.69 -2.30 -7.04
C SER A 129 25.67 -2.40 -8.17
N LEU A 130 24.37 -2.31 -7.85
CA LEU A 130 23.30 -2.38 -8.85
C LEU A 130 23.38 -1.22 -9.86
N LEU A 131 23.67 0.00 -9.39
CA LEU A 131 23.86 1.16 -10.26
C LEU A 131 25.09 1.01 -11.16
N GLN A 132 26.19 0.44 -10.64
CA GLN A 132 27.40 0.13 -11.42
C GLN A 132 27.13 -0.94 -12.49
N ASP A 133 26.27 -1.92 -12.17
CA ASP A 133 25.80 -2.96 -13.10
C ASP A 133 24.78 -2.43 -14.13
N GLY A 134 24.45 -1.14 -14.08
CA GLY A 134 23.59 -0.46 -15.06
C GLY A 134 22.09 -0.47 -14.74
N VAL A 135 21.68 -0.94 -13.55
CA VAL A 135 20.29 -0.85 -13.08
C VAL A 135 19.94 0.61 -12.87
N THR A 136 18.76 1.04 -13.32
CA THR A 136 18.35 2.43 -13.13
C THR A 136 17.87 2.63 -11.69
N ALA A 137 18.24 3.74 -11.05
CA ALA A 137 17.81 4.06 -9.68
C ALA A 137 16.27 3.98 -9.47
N LYS A 138 15.47 4.23 -10.52
CA LYS A 138 14.00 4.12 -10.51
C LYS A 138 13.48 2.69 -10.36
N GLU A 139 14.31 1.68 -10.64
CA GLU A 139 13.97 0.26 -10.53
C GLU A 139 14.31 -0.31 -9.14
N ILE A 140 14.90 0.52 -8.27
CA ILE A 140 15.31 0.14 -6.92
C ILE A 140 14.36 0.78 -5.92
N ALA A 141 13.81 -0.03 -4.99
CA ALA A 141 12.93 0.44 -3.93
C ALA A 141 13.38 -0.09 -2.57
N ILE A 142 13.34 0.77 -1.54
CA ILE A 142 13.62 0.40 -0.15
C ILE A 142 12.30 0.46 0.62
N ILE A 143 11.88 -0.67 1.20
CA ILE A 143 10.65 -0.77 1.98
C ILE A 143 11.03 -0.96 3.45
N TYR A 144 10.42 -0.16 4.33
CA TYR A 144 10.71 -0.13 5.77
C TYR A 144 9.42 -0.03 6.60
N ARG A 145 9.49 -0.42 7.88
CA ARG A 145 8.33 -0.46 8.78
C ARG A 145 8.04 0.89 9.43
N LYS A 146 9.08 1.63 9.84
CA LYS A 146 8.98 2.95 10.49
C LYS A 146 9.84 3.97 9.75
N HIS A 147 9.36 5.21 9.65
CA HIS A 147 10.09 6.29 8.98
C HIS A 147 11.48 6.56 9.57
N VAL A 148 11.69 6.35 10.87
CA VAL A 148 13.01 6.51 11.50
C VAL A 148 14.09 5.60 10.90
N GLN A 149 13.71 4.43 10.34
CA GLN A 149 14.66 3.46 9.81
C GLN A 149 15.34 3.92 8.51
N VAL A 150 14.76 4.88 7.78
CA VAL A 150 15.33 5.35 6.51
C VAL A 150 16.26 6.55 6.68
N GLU A 151 16.34 7.14 7.87
CA GLU A 151 17.13 8.37 8.09
C GLU A 151 18.63 8.15 7.85
N ASP A 152 19.19 7.06 8.40
CA ASP A 152 20.59 6.69 8.21
C ASP A 152 20.90 6.37 6.73
N VAL A 153 20.04 5.56 6.10
CA VAL A 153 20.16 5.18 4.68
C VAL A 153 20.12 6.42 3.79
N LYS A 154 19.18 7.33 4.03
CA LYS A 154 19.06 8.59 3.29
C LYS A 154 20.33 9.43 3.42
N THR A 155 20.84 9.58 4.64
CA THR A 155 22.05 10.38 4.89
C THR A 155 23.25 9.82 4.13
N LEU A 156 23.40 8.49 4.10
CA LEU A 156 24.47 7.81 3.36
C LEU A 156 24.29 7.94 1.84
N LEU A 157 23.07 7.87 1.31
CA LEU A 157 22.78 8.07 -0.11
C LEU A 157 23.03 9.52 -0.55
N ASP A 158 22.64 10.50 0.28
CA ASP A 158 22.90 11.91 0.06
C ASP A 158 24.42 12.20 0.00
N ALA A 159 25.19 11.60 0.91
CA ALA A 159 26.66 11.72 0.92
C ALA A 159 27.32 11.12 -0.34
N LYS A 160 26.67 10.16 -0.98
CA LYS A 160 27.11 9.53 -2.24
C LYS A 160 26.49 10.18 -3.49
N HIS A 161 25.74 11.26 -3.32
CA HIS A 161 25.02 11.95 -4.40
C HIS A 161 24.06 11.05 -5.20
N ILE A 162 23.50 10.02 -4.55
CA ILE A 162 22.49 9.14 -5.16
C ILE A 162 21.11 9.76 -4.89
N PRO A 163 20.33 10.09 -5.94
CA PRO A 163 19.03 10.72 -5.76
C PRO A 163 18.02 9.76 -5.14
N VAL A 164 17.28 10.25 -4.14
CA VAL A 164 16.23 9.49 -3.44
C VAL A 164 14.89 10.23 -3.49
N ASP A 165 13.82 9.48 -3.73
CA ASP A 165 12.46 9.96 -3.54
C ASP A 165 11.85 9.26 -2.32
N VAL A 166 11.59 10.03 -1.27
CA VAL A 166 11.04 9.49 -0.01
C VAL A 166 9.60 9.93 0.11
N LYS A 167 8.68 8.96 0.10
CA LYS A 167 7.26 9.18 0.35
C LYS A 167 7.02 9.47 1.84
N LEU A 168 7.28 10.71 2.25
CA LEU A 168 6.92 11.23 3.57
C LEU A 168 5.50 11.78 3.53
N LYS A 169 4.74 11.54 4.61
CA LYS A 169 3.48 12.28 4.86
C LYS A 169 3.82 13.73 5.26
N LYS A 170 4.30 14.54 4.33
CA LYS A 170 4.25 15.98 4.48
C LYS A 170 2.85 16.42 4.04
N ASP A 171 1.98 16.65 5.01
CA ASP A 171 0.70 17.26 4.73
C ASP A 171 0.94 18.71 4.33
N VAL A 172 0.80 18.99 3.02
CA VAL A 172 0.96 20.33 2.43
C VAL A 172 0.01 21.33 3.09
N LEU A 173 -1.15 20.86 3.59
CA LEU A 173 -2.14 21.69 4.28
C LEU A 173 -1.68 22.13 5.68
N GLN A 174 -0.65 21.49 6.25
CA GLN A 174 -0.06 21.92 7.53
C GLN A 174 1.09 22.91 7.35
N ILE A 175 1.50 23.21 6.12
CA ILE A 175 2.55 24.19 5.88
C ILE A 175 2.01 25.57 6.30
N PRO A 176 2.69 26.33 7.18
CA PRO A 176 2.17 27.60 7.70
C PRO A 176 1.72 28.58 6.61
N MET A 177 2.48 28.65 5.49
CA MET A 177 2.11 29.45 4.33
C MET A 177 0.77 29.04 3.71
N ILE A 178 0.53 27.73 3.58
CA ILE A 178 -0.70 27.17 3.00
C ILE A 178 -1.87 27.39 3.96
N GLN A 179 -1.66 27.21 5.27
CA GLN A 179 -2.68 27.50 6.28
C GLN A 179 -3.09 28.98 6.25
N ASN A 180 -2.13 29.90 6.15
CA ASN A 180 -2.42 31.32 6.04
C ASN A 180 -3.20 31.65 4.77
N LEU A 181 -2.84 31.04 3.63
CA LEU A 181 -3.58 31.19 2.39
C LEU A 181 -5.03 30.69 2.52
N ILE A 182 -5.22 29.50 3.11
CA ILE A 182 -6.55 28.94 3.37
C ILE A 182 -7.36 29.86 4.28
N LYS A 183 -6.76 30.42 5.35
CA LYS A 183 -7.43 31.37 6.24
C LYS A 183 -7.89 32.62 5.49
N ILE A 184 -7.03 33.22 4.67
CA ILE A 184 -7.37 34.40 3.86
C ILE A 184 -8.53 34.08 2.90
N LEU A 185 -8.47 32.95 2.18
CA LEU A 185 -9.53 32.54 1.26
C LEU A 185 -10.85 32.27 1.98
N THR A 186 -10.79 31.69 3.18
CA THR A 186 -11.96 31.44 4.04
C THR A 186 -12.56 32.76 4.52
N TRP A 187 -11.72 33.71 4.95
CA TRP A 187 -12.15 35.06 5.34
C TRP A 187 -12.86 35.78 4.18
N ILE A 188 -12.26 35.79 2.99
CA ILE A 188 -12.89 36.37 1.77
C ILE A 188 -14.24 35.72 1.48
N GLN A 189 -14.34 34.40 1.61
CA GLN A 189 -15.58 33.67 1.36
C GLN A 189 -16.69 34.05 2.35
N VAL A 190 -16.34 34.21 3.62
CA VAL A 190 -17.25 34.58 4.70
C VAL A 190 -17.72 36.03 4.53
N GLU A 191 -16.79 36.97 4.34
CA GLU A 191 -17.10 38.39 4.11
C GLU A 191 -17.97 38.61 2.87
N LYS A 192 -17.73 37.84 1.80
CA LYS A 192 -18.56 37.90 0.59
C LYS A 192 -19.99 37.41 0.83
N LYS A 193 -20.21 36.48 1.77
CA LYS A 193 -21.55 35.96 2.12
C LYS A 193 -22.27 36.87 3.10
N ASN A 194 -21.57 37.36 4.12
CA ASN A 194 -22.11 38.25 5.13
C ASN A 194 -21.01 39.23 5.59
N PRO A 195 -21.15 40.54 5.33
CA PRO A 195 -20.15 41.53 5.74
C PRO A 195 -19.88 41.53 7.25
N TYR A 196 -18.63 41.74 7.65
CA TYR A 196 -18.14 41.81 9.05
C TYR A 196 -18.31 40.53 9.87
N SER A 197 -18.48 39.38 9.21
CA SER A 197 -18.65 38.09 9.89
C SER A 197 -17.37 37.24 9.93
N GLY A 198 -16.30 37.70 9.28
CA GLY A 198 -15.02 37.01 9.19
C GLY A 198 -13.96 37.47 10.18
N ASP A 199 -14.18 38.53 10.96
CA ASP A 199 -13.13 39.18 11.77
C ASP A 199 -12.39 38.26 12.76
N GLU A 200 -13.01 37.16 13.19
CA GLU A 200 -12.41 36.17 14.10
C GLU A 200 -11.46 35.15 13.39
N ILE A 201 -11.38 35.15 12.06
CA ILE A 201 -10.65 34.15 11.25
C ILE A 201 -9.18 34.54 11.03
N LEU A 202 -8.84 35.82 11.19
CA LEU A 202 -7.49 36.39 11.04
C LEU A 202 -6.78 36.49 12.40
#